data_AF-A0A2G2ZTW5-F1
#
_entry.id   AF-A0A2G2ZTW5-F1
#
_cell.length_a   1.000
_cell.length_b   1.000
_cell.length_c   1.000
_cell.angle_alpha   90.00
_cell.angle_beta   90.00
_cell.angle_gamma   90.00
#
_symmetry.space_group_name_H-M   'P 1'
#
loop_
_entity.id
_entity.type
_entity.pdbx_description
1 polymer ?
#
loop_
_entity_poly.entity_id
_entity_poly.type
_entity_poly.pdbx_seq_one_letter_code
_entity_poly.pdbx_strand_id
1 'polypeptide(L)'
;MTFLLGAHFVWAFSLIFLFSEHGYWQELIESIVWAHNKFKVAPATRPRALSIIQGCAVRVTHYLLGGIATTWAFFLAIIIAAG
;
A
#
# COMPACT_ATOMS: atom_id res chain seq x y z
N MET A 1 -1.39 14.91 -16.13
CA MET A 1 -2.03 15.16 -14.82
C MET A 1 -2.41 13.86 -14.08
N THR A 2 -3.13 12.92 -14.71
CA THR A 2 -3.59 11.66 -14.08
C THR A 2 -2.45 10.79 -13.51
N PHE A 3 -1.35 10.64 -14.24
CA PHE A 3 -0.18 9.87 -13.79
C PHE A 3 0.52 10.48 -12.56
N LEU A 4 0.51 11.81 -12.43
CA LEU A 4 1.08 12.50 -11.28
C LEU A 4 0.26 12.19 -10.02
N LEU A 5 -1.07 12.32 -10.11
CA LEU A 5 -1.97 12.04 -8.99
C LEU A 5 -1.90 10.57 -8.57
N GLY A 6 -1.90 9.65 -9.54
CA GLY A 6 -1.79 8.21 -9.27
C GLY A 6 -0.46 7.83 -8.61
N ALA A 7 0.66 8.39 -9.07
CA ALA A 7 1.96 8.14 -8.48
C ALA A 7 2.09 8.67 -7.05
N HIS A 8 1.55 9.86 -6.76
CA HIS A 8 1.48 10.40 -5.40
C HIS A 8 0.61 9.54 -4.49
N PHE A 9 -0.52 9.01 -5.00
CA PHE A 9 -1.36 8.10 -4.24
C PHE A 9 -0.59 6.83 -3.83
N VAL A 10 0.11 6.19 -4.76
CA VAL A 10 0.94 5.00 -4.48
C VAL A 10 2.05 5.31 -3.47
N TRP A 11 2.70 6.47 -3.63
CA TRP A 11 3.72 6.92 -2.69
C TRP A 11 3.15 7.12 -1.28
N ALA A 12 2.03 7.83 -1.14
CA ALA A 12 1.36 8.06 0.14
C ALA A 12 0.81 6.77 0.78
N PHE A 13 0.28 5.84 -0.02
CA PHE A 13 -0.18 4.53 0.45
C PHE A 13 0.96 3.72 1.09
N SER A 14 2.19 3.88 0.59
CA SER A 14 3.38 3.25 1.19
C SER A 14 3.60 3.68 2.63
N LEU A 15 3.22 4.91 2.99
CA LEU A 15 3.43 5.46 4.33
C LEU A 15 2.60 4.73 5.39
N ILE A 16 1.43 4.20 5.01
CA ILE A 16 0.58 3.38 5.88
C ILE A 16 1.35 2.15 6.37
N PHE A 17 2.14 1.54 5.49
CA PHE A 17 2.99 0.40 5.84
C PHE A 17 4.32 0.80 6.47
N LEU A 18 4.82 2.04 6.28
CA LEU A 18 6.02 2.56 6.96
C LEU A 18 5.81 2.71 8.46
N PHE A 19 4.72 3.34 8.85
CA PHE A 19 4.53 3.77 10.23
C PHE A 19 3.70 2.82 11.08
N SER A 20 3.07 1.81 10.47
CA SER A 20 2.22 0.86 11.19
C SER A 20 2.99 -0.39 11.61
N GLU A 21 2.71 -0.85 12.83
CA GLU A 21 3.31 -2.06 13.40
C GLU A 21 2.58 -3.33 12.95
N HIS A 22 3.30 -4.45 12.86
CA HIS A 22 2.72 -5.73 12.47
C HIS A 22 1.59 -6.18 13.41
N GLY A 23 1.73 -5.92 14.72
CA GLY A 23 0.73 -6.27 15.73
C GLY A 23 -0.63 -5.61 15.48
N TYR A 24 -0.63 -4.32 15.12
CA TYR A 24 -1.85 -3.58 14.80
C TYR A 24 -2.67 -4.26 13.69
N TRP A 25 -2.00 -4.64 12.60
CA TRP A 25 -2.66 -5.31 11.48
C TRP A 25 -3.17 -6.70 11.85
N GLN A 26 -2.45 -7.42 12.70
CA GLN A 26 -2.85 -8.75 13.13
C GLN A 26 -4.11 -8.70 14.01
N GLU A 27 -4.16 -7.79 14.98
CA GLU A 27 -5.34 -7.58 15.83
C GLU A 27 -6.57 -7.12 15.01
N LEU A 28 -6.35 -6.22 14.05
CA LEU A 28 -7.42 -5.80 13.14
C LEU A 28 -7.97 -6.97 12.33
N ILE A 29 -7.10 -7.81 11.74
CA ILE A 29 -7.53 -8.99 10.97
C ILE A 29 -8.30 -9.97 11.86
N GLU A 30 -7.85 -10.18 13.11
CA GLU A 30 -8.55 -11.07 14.05
C GLU A 30 -9.96 -10.58 14.38
N SER A 31 -10.14 -9.27 14.57
CA SER A 31 -11.47 -8.67 14.78
C SER A 31 -12.40 -8.83 13.55
N ILE A 32 -11.85 -8.71 12.33
CA ILE A 32 -12.59 -8.90 11.08
C ILE A 32 -12.98 -10.37 10.89
N VAL A 33 -12.07 -11.30 11.16
CA VAL A 33 -12.32 -12.75 11.09
C VAL A 33 -13.38 -13.15 12.11
N TRP A 34 -13.34 -12.57 13.31
CA TRP A 34 -14.38 -12.77 14.31
C TRP A 34 -15.76 -12.36 13.78
N ALA A 35 -15.86 -11.21 13.10
CA ALA A 35 -17.10 -10.80 12.44
C ALA A 35 -17.53 -11.76 11.31
N HIS A 36 -16.60 -12.21 10.46
CA HIS A 36 -16.90 -13.16 9.37
C HIS A 36 -17.40 -14.51 9.90
N ASN A 37 -16.86 -14.98 11.02
CA ASN A 37 -17.31 -16.20 11.69
C ASN A 37 -18.75 -16.07 12.18
N LYS A 38 -19.17 -14.89 12.66
CA LYS A 38 -20.56 -14.64 13.09
C LYS A 38 -21.56 -14.81 11.94
N PHE A 39 -21.17 -14.41 10.73
CA PHE A 39 -21.96 -14.54 9.51
C PHE A 39 -21.74 -15.86 8.75
N LYS A 40 -20.91 -16.76 9.27
CA LYS A 40 -20.54 -18.05 8.62
C LYS A 40 -19.98 -17.89 7.20
N VAL A 41 -19.37 -16.75 6.89
CA VAL A 41 -18.70 -16.46 5.62
C VAL A 41 -17.18 -16.41 5.79
N ALA A 42 -16.67 -17.03 6.85
CA ALA A 42 -15.24 -17.09 7.10
C ALA A 42 -14.53 -17.94 6.04
N PRO A 43 -13.41 -17.47 5.50
CA PRO A 43 -12.62 -18.24 4.55
C PRO A 43 -12.03 -19.49 5.21
N ALA A 44 -11.86 -20.57 4.42
CA ALA A 44 -11.22 -21.80 4.90
C ALA A 44 -9.73 -21.60 5.24
N THR A 45 -9.07 -20.66 4.56
CA THR A 45 -7.69 -20.26 4.84
C THR A 45 -7.66 -19.14 5.87
N ARG A 46 -6.79 -19.27 6.89
CA ARG A 46 -6.65 -18.25 7.94
C ARG A 46 -5.93 -17.02 7.38
N PRO A 47 -6.56 -15.84 7.35
CA PRO A 47 -5.87 -14.62 6.99
C PRO A 47 -4.92 -14.22 8.13
N ARG A 48 -3.76 -13.69 7.77
CA ARG A 48 -2.72 -13.22 8.70
C ARG A 48 -2.11 -11.94 8.15
N ALA A 49 -1.66 -11.06 9.02
CA ALA A 49 -0.86 -9.91 8.62
C ALA A 49 0.41 -10.36 7.89
N LEU A 50 0.90 -9.53 6.96
CA LEU A 50 2.14 -9.77 6.23
C LEU A 50 3.31 -9.97 7.19
N SER A 51 4.22 -10.91 6.90
CA SER A 51 5.42 -11.07 7.73
C SER A 51 6.24 -9.78 7.78
N ILE A 52 7.07 -9.59 8.81
CA ILE A 52 7.88 -8.36 8.96
C ILE A 52 8.72 -8.09 7.70
N ILE A 53 9.34 -9.13 7.12
CA ILE A 53 10.14 -9.00 5.89
C ILE A 53 9.26 -8.70 4.67
N GLN A 54 8.09 -9.34 4.56
CA GLN A 54 7.13 -9.04 3.49
C GLN A 54 6.59 -7.61 3.59
N GLY A 55 6.24 -7.16 4.80
CA GLY A 55 5.83 -5.79 5.08
C GLY A 55 6.92 -4.78 4.69
N CYS A 56 8.19 -5.07 5.02
CA CYS A 56 9.34 -4.30 4.54
C CYS A 56 9.44 -4.26 3.01
N ALA A 57 9.32 -5.41 2.35
CA ALA A 57 9.43 -5.49 0.89
C ALA A 57 8.32 -4.68 0.20
N VAL A 58 7.05 -4.91 0.60
CA VAL A 58 5.89 -4.18 0.08
C VAL A 58 6.06 -2.67 0.26
N ARG A 59 6.49 -2.26 1.45
CA ARG A 59 6.79 -0.86 1.78
C ARG A 59 7.81 -0.22 0.84
N VAL A 60 8.96 -0.86 0.64
CA VAL A 60 10.03 -0.34 -0.21
C VAL A 60 9.58 -0.29 -1.67
N THR A 61 8.89 -1.34 -2.13
CA THR A 61 8.38 -1.41 -3.51
C THR A 61 7.46 -0.25 -3.83
N HIS A 62 6.47 0.02 -2.98
CA HIS A 62 5.52 1.10 -3.25
C HIS A 62 6.17 2.49 -3.11
N TYR A 63 7.07 2.66 -2.14
CA TYR A 63 7.77 3.94 -1.93
C TYR A 63 8.63 4.32 -3.14
N LEU A 64 9.42 3.36 -3.64
CA LEU A 64 10.26 3.55 -4.82
C LEU A 64 9.40 3.75 -6.08
N LEU A 65 8.40 2.88 -6.29
CA LEU A 65 7.53 2.96 -7.47
C LEU A 65 6.81 4.32 -7.53
N GLY A 66 6.20 4.74 -6.42
CA GLY A 66 5.51 6.02 -6.33
C GLY A 66 6.44 7.22 -6.52
N GLY A 67 7.63 7.21 -5.91
CA GLY A 67 8.60 8.29 -6.03
C GLY A 67 9.19 8.43 -7.45
N ILE A 68 9.53 7.30 -8.08
CA ILE A 68 10.04 7.27 -9.46
C ILE A 68 8.94 7.71 -10.43
N ALA A 69 7.73 7.16 -10.31
CA ALA A 69 6.62 7.50 -11.21
C ALA A 69 6.21 8.98 -11.06
N THR A 70 6.28 9.54 -9.85
CA THR A 70 6.00 10.95 -9.59
C THR A 70 7.00 11.86 -10.29
N THR A 71 8.29 11.58 -10.09
CA THR A 71 9.39 12.32 -10.72
C THR A 71 9.31 12.22 -12.24
N TRP A 72 9.07 11.02 -12.76
CA TRP A 72 8.90 10.78 -14.19
C TRP A 72 7.73 11.57 -14.79
N ALA A 73 6.56 11.50 -14.16
CA ALA A 73 5.37 12.22 -14.62
C ALA A 73 5.57 13.75 -14.61
N PHE A 74 6.31 14.27 -13.62
CA PHE A 74 6.65 15.69 -13.54
C PHE A 74 7.58 16.13 -14.67
N PHE A 75 8.69 15.42 -14.89
CA PHE A 75 9.62 15.76 -15.98
C PHE A 75 8.98 15.65 -17.35
N LEU A 76 8.17 14.61 -17.58
CA LEU A 76 7.47 14.44 -18.84
C LEU A 76 6.50 15.60 -19.11
N ALA A 77 5.76 16.04 -18.09
CA ALA A 77 4.86 17.17 -18.21
C ALA A 77 5.58 18.49 -18.55
N ILE A 78 6.74 18.75 -17.92
CA ILE A 78 7.53 19.96 -18.18
C ILE A 78 8.14 19.94 -19.58
N ILE A 79 8.72 18.82 -20.01
CA ILE A 79 9.34 18.70 -21.34
C ILE A 79 8.30 18.92 -22.44
N ILE A 80 7.12 18.31 -22.32
CA ILE A 80 6.03 18.46 -23.30
C ILE A 80 5.45 19.87 -23.30
N ALA A 81 5.42 20.56 -22.15
CA ALA A 81 4.87 21.91 -22.06
C ALA A 81 5.85 23.01 -22.50
N ALA A 82 7.16 22.76 -22.40
CA ALA A 82 8.21 23.74 -22.69
C ALA A 82 8.89 23.53 -24.07
N GLY A 83 8.71 22.36 -24.70
CA GLY A 83 9.10 22.07 -26.08
C GLY A 83 7.99 22.38 -27.05
#